data_AF-A0A3D5X8W0-F1
#
_entry.id   AF-A0A3D5X8W0-F1
#
_cell.length_a   1.000
_cell.length_b   1.000
_cell.length_c   1.000
_cell.angle_alpha   90.00
_cell.angle_beta   90.00
_cell.angle_gamma   90.00
#
_symmetry.space_group_name_H-M   'P 1'
#
loop_
_entity.id
_entity.type
_entity.pdbx_description
1 polymer ?
#
loop_
_entity_poly.entity_id
_entity_poly.type
_entity_poly.pdbx_seq_one_letter_code
_entity_poly.pdbx_strand_id
1 'polypeptide(L)'
;GIIMHPSTYLSGVMEKENPYSDIFKVSSKLKELYFYKNYGNYADSVGMPVCFLTDNDITNGNSGSPILNANGNLVGIAFDGNLEAMACDFMFEPHMQRTIAVDIRYVLFVIDKFANAKRLVEEMTLITD
;
A
#
# COMPACT_ATOMS: atom_id res chain seq x y z
N GLY A 1 23.08 10.94 6.30
CA GLY A 1 22.21 10.06 7.10
C GLY A 1 21.37 9.20 6.18
N ILE A 2 20.66 8.22 6.72
CA ILE A 2 19.68 7.39 5.97
C ILE A 2 18.30 8.02 6.20
N ILE A 3 17.53 8.22 5.13
CA ILE A 3 16.16 8.74 5.18
C ILE A 3 15.26 7.76 4.43
N MET A 4 14.20 7.31 5.09
CA MET A 4 13.16 6.47 4.49
C MET A 4 11.98 7.36 4.07
N HIS A 5 11.54 7.22 2.82
CA HIS A 5 10.39 7.96 2.31
C HIS A 5 9.07 7.32 2.78
N PRO A 6 8.01 8.12 3.00
CA PRO A 6 6.75 7.64 3.55
C PRO A 6 5.90 6.85 2.55
N SER A 7 6.31 6.73 1.28
CA SER A 7 5.54 6.05 0.24
C SER A 7 6.44 5.15 -0.59
N THR A 8 5.87 4.02 -1.00
CA THR A 8 6.53 3.01 -1.85
C THR A 8 5.72 2.79 -3.12
N TYR A 9 6.39 2.33 -4.16
CA TYR A 9 5.82 2.16 -5.50
C TYR A 9 6.07 0.76 -6.04
N LEU A 10 5.31 0.38 -7.07
CA LEU A 10 5.40 -0.93 -7.73
C LEU A 10 6.78 -1.17 -8.35
N SER A 11 7.54 -0.12 -8.67
CA SER A 11 8.95 -0.25 -9.04
C SER A 11 9.78 -0.95 -7.96
N GLY A 12 9.53 -0.65 -6.67
CA GLY A 12 10.20 -1.32 -5.56
C GLY A 12 9.83 -2.79 -5.40
N VAL A 13 8.65 -3.21 -5.87
CA VAL A 13 8.29 -4.63 -5.98
C VAL A 13 9.14 -5.31 -7.06
N MET A 14 9.37 -4.62 -8.18
CA MET A 14 10.19 -5.14 -9.29
C MET A 14 11.67 -5.18 -8.93
N GLU A 15 12.17 -4.21 -8.16
CA GLU A 15 13.53 -4.21 -7.62
C GLU A 15 13.79 -5.40 -6.68
N LYS A 16 12.75 -5.87 -5.99
CA LYS A 16 12.83 -7.02 -5.08
C LYS A 16 12.58 -8.36 -5.76
N GLU A 17 12.19 -8.39 -7.03
CA GLU A 17 11.80 -9.62 -7.70
C GLU A 17 12.94 -10.64 -7.70
N ASN A 18 12.61 -11.87 -7.31
CA ASN A 18 13.49 -13.01 -7.44
C ASN A 18 12.66 -14.25 -7.83
N PRO A 19 12.78 -14.76 -9.06
CA PRO A 19 11.97 -15.89 -9.54
C PRO A 19 12.30 -17.22 -8.85
N TYR A 20 13.43 -17.29 -8.14
CA TYR A 20 13.88 -18.46 -7.37
C TYR A 20 13.51 -18.38 -5.89
N SER A 21 12.87 -17.29 -5.44
CA SER A 21 12.44 -17.10 -4.06
C SER A 21 10.95 -17.39 -3.89
N ASP A 22 10.57 -18.09 -2.82
CA ASP A 22 9.15 -18.33 -2.52
C ASP A 22 8.41 -17.07 -2.05
N ILE A 23 9.14 -16.09 -1.50
CA ILE A 23 8.56 -14.86 -0.91
C ILE A 23 8.72 -13.63 -1.79
N PHE A 24 9.66 -13.65 -2.75
CA PHE A 24 9.93 -12.53 -3.67
C PHE A 24 9.59 -12.83 -5.13
N LYS A 25 8.87 -13.91 -5.39
CA LYS A 25 8.35 -14.21 -6.72
C LYS A 25 7.19 -13.28 -7.08
N VAL A 26 7.28 -12.64 -8.24
CA VAL A 26 6.24 -11.74 -8.75
C VAL A 26 5.48 -12.42 -9.90
N SER A 27 4.15 -12.34 -9.87
CA SER A 27 3.27 -12.85 -10.93
C SER A 27 3.61 -12.23 -12.29
N SER A 28 3.60 -13.04 -13.36
CA SER A 28 3.81 -12.57 -14.74
C SER A 28 2.83 -11.47 -15.13
N LYS A 29 1.55 -11.60 -14.76
CA LYS A 29 0.53 -10.58 -15.04
C LYS A 29 0.86 -9.24 -14.38
N LEU A 30 1.37 -9.25 -13.14
CA LEU A 30 1.75 -8.01 -12.45
C LEU A 30 2.97 -7.37 -13.11
N LYS A 31 3.94 -8.19 -13.58
CA LYS A 31 5.08 -7.71 -14.36
C LYS A 31 4.67 -7.08 -15.69
N GLU A 32 3.72 -7.68 -16.40
CA GLU A 32 3.18 -7.11 -17.65
C GLU A 32 2.48 -5.77 -17.40
N LEU A 33 1.60 -5.69 -16.39
CA LEU A 33 0.93 -4.43 -16.02
C LEU A 33 1.96 -3.35 -15.67
N TYR A 34 3.04 -3.71 -14.99
CA TYR A 34 4.14 -2.80 -14.67
C TYR A 34 4.92 -2.35 -15.91
N PHE A 35 5.31 -3.28 -16.79
CA PHE A 35 6.12 -3.00 -17.97
C PHE A 35 5.37 -2.09 -18.95
N TYR A 36 4.10 -2.38 -19.21
CA TYR A 36 3.25 -1.59 -20.09
C TYR A 36 2.63 -0.36 -19.42
N LYS A 37 2.93 -0.10 -18.14
CA LYS A 37 2.36 1.01 -17.36
C LYS A 37 0.84 1.07 -17.42
N ASN A 38 0.17 -0.08 -17.49
CA ASN A 38 -1.29 -0.19 -17.60
C ASN A 38 -1.95 -0.04 -16.22
N TYR A 39 -1.79 1.14 -15.65
CA TYR A 39 -2.24 1.48 -14.30
C TYR A 39 -3.64 2.11 -14.26
N GLY A 40 -4.16 2.59 -15.39
CA GLY A 40 -5.41 3.37 -15.40
C GLY A 40 -5.29 4.63 -14.54
N ASN A 41 -6.36 4.97 -13.83
CA ASN A 41 -6.44 6.19 -12.99
C ASN A 41 -5.86 6.00 -11.58
N TYR A 42 -5.24 4.85 -11.28
CA TYR A 42 -4.74 4.55 -9.93
C TYR A 42 -3.30 5.06 -9.70
N ALA A 43 -2.58 5.43 -10.76
CA ALA A 43 -1.20 5.93 -10.65
C ALA A 43 -1.15 7.44 -10.41
N ASP A 44 -0.08 7.87 -9.76
CA ASP A 44 0.32 9.28 -9.73
C ASP A 44 1.49 9.55 -10.70
N SER A 45 2.09 10.73 -10.60
CA SER A 45 3.19 11.17 -11.46
C SER A 45 4.48 10.36 -11.29
N VAL A 46 4.64 9.64 -10.17
CA VAL A 46 5.80 8.78 -9.90
C VAL A 46 5.54 7.37 -10.41
N GLY A 47 4.34 6.84 -10.21
CA GLY A 47 3.94 5.55 -10.75
C GLY A 47 2.80 4.93 -9.97
N MET A 48 2.81 3.60 -9.88
CA MET A 48 1.81 2.88 -9.09
C MET A 48 2.20 2.86 -7.62
N PRO A 49 1.52 3.60 -6.72
CA PRO A 49 1.74 3.51 -5.28
C PRO A 49 1.42 2.11 -4.79
N VAL A 50 2.06 1.68 -3.70
CA VAL A 50 1.82 0.35 -3.10
C VAL A 50 1.47 0.47 -1.62
N CYS A 51 2.40 0.99 -0.81
CA CYS A 51 2.19 1.22 0.62
C CYS A 51 2.65 2.62 1.03
N PHE A 52 2.11 3.11 2.13
CA PHE A 52 2.54 4.35 2.77
C PHE A 52 2.62 4.22 4.30
N LEU A 53 3.28 5.19 4.92
CA LEU A 53 3.44 5.30 6.36
C LEU A 53 2.57 6.41 6.93
N THR A 54 2.04 6.19 8.13
CA THR A 54 1.41 7.23 8.96
C THR A 54 2.00 7.23 10.37
N ASP A 55 1.69 8.27 11.13
CA ASP A 55 2.02 8.44 12.55
C ASP A 55 0.92 7.92 13.49
N ASN A 56 -0.05 7.16 12.96
CA ASN A 56 -1.07 6.52 13.78
C ASN A 56 -0.42 5.53 14.75
N ASP A 57 -0.92 5.52 15.98
CA ASP A 57 -0.57 4.54 16.99
C ASP A 57 -1.45 3.30 16.83
N ILE A 58 -0.83 2.16 16.49
CA ILE A 58 -1.51 0.88 16.32
C ILE A 58 -0.76 -0.21 17.09
N THR A 59 -1.51 -1.22 17.50
CA THR A 59 -1.01 -2.51 18.01
C THR A 59 -1.77 -3.67 17.34
N ASN A 60 -1.46 -4.89 17.75
CA ASN A 60 -2.18 -6.11 17.37
C ASN A 60 -3.70 -5.92 17.51
N GLY A 61 -4.44 -6.33 16.47
CA GLY A 61 -5.88 -6.14 16.36
C GLY A 61 -6.31 -5.00 15.42
N ASN A 62 -5.39 -4.11 15.05
CA ASN A 62 -5.68 -3.04 14.07
C ASN A 62 -5.55 -3.49 12.61
N SER A 63 -5.12 -4.73 12.33
CA SER A 63 -5.02 -5.26 10.96
C SER A 63 -6.38 -5.19 10.25
N GLY A 64 -6.41 -4.50 9.11
CA GLY A 64 -7.62 -4.24 8.34
C GLY A 64 -8.32 -2.92 8.68
N SER A 65 -7.79 -2.12 9.61
CA SER A 65 -8.40 -0.83 9.98
C SER A 65 -8.37 0.15 8.80
N PRO A 66 -9.47 0.87 8.54
CA PRO A 66 -9.51 1.88 7.51
C PRO A 66 -8.69 3.11 7.92
N ILE A 67 -7.83 3.58 7.02
CA ILE A 67 -7.18 4.89 7.13
C ILE A 67 -8.00 5.88 6.32
N LEU A 68 -8.49 6.93 6.97
CA LEU A 68 -9.36 7.95 6.37
C LEU A 68 -8.59 9.27 6.19
N ASN A 69 -8.91 10.01 5.13
CA ASN A 69 -8.45 11.39 4.99
C ASN A 69 -9.31 12.35 5.85
N ALA A 70 -8.98 13.64 5.82
CA ALA A 70 -9.67 14.68 6.59
C ALA A 70 -11.19 14.80 6.32
N ASN A 71 -11.65 14.28 5.18
CA ASN A 71 -13.06 14.29 4.78
C ASN A 71 -13.77 12.96 5.10
N GLY A 72 -13.09 12.01 5.75
CA GLY A 72 -13.64 10.70 6.06
C GLY A 72 -13.61 9.69 4.91
N ASN A 73 -12.89 9.99 3.81
CA ASN A 73 -12.78 9.07 2.67
C ASN A 73 -11.64 8.07 2.89
N LEU A 74 -11.85 6.81 2.53
CA LEU A 74 -10.85 5.75 2.64
C LEU A 74 -9.65 6.02 1.73
N VAL A 75 -8.44 6.05 2.30
CA VAL A 75 -7.18 6.24 1.57
C VAL A 75 -6.19 5.09 1.73
N GLY A 76 -6.39 4.23 2.72
CA GLY A 76 -5.57 3.03 2.89
C GLY A 76 -6.14 2.06 3.90
N ILE A 77 -5.47 0.91 4.02
CA ILE A 77 -5.83 -0.14 4.97
C ILE A 77 -4.58 -0.47 5.79
N ALA A 78 -4.65 -0.30 7.10
CA ALA A 78 -3.55 -0.63 7.99
C ALA A 78 -3.32 -2.14 8.02
N PHE A 79 -2.06 -2.57 7.96
CA PHE A 79 -1.74 -4.01 8.06
C PHE A 79 -0.56 -4.32 8.98
N ASP A 80 0.34 -3.38 9.26
CA ASP A 80 1.51 -3.64 10.11
C ASP A 80 2.09 -2.34 10.71
N GLY A 81 3.04 -2.47 11.64
CA GLY A 81 3.91 -1.40 12.12
C GLY A 81 5.35 -1.57 11.62
N ASN A 82 6.15 -0.50 11.62
CA ASN A 82 7.59 -0.63 11.32
C ASN A 82 8.35 -1.35 12.46
N LEU A 83 9.62 -1.69 12.20
CA LEU A 83 10.48 -2.39 13.17
C LEU A 83 10.52 -1.70 14.53
N GLU A 84 10.59 -0.37 14.54
CA GLU A 84 10.63 0.43 15.76
C GLU A 84 9.30 0.46 16.51
N ALA A 85 8.18 0.14 15.85
CA ALA A 85 6.89 -0.04 16.49
C ALA A 85 6.79 -1.34 17.31
N MET A 86 7.75 -2.27 17.23
CA MET A 86 7.68 -3.53 18.01
C MET A 86 7.68 -3.31 19.53
N ALA A 87 8.15 -2.15 20.01
CA ALA A 87 8.13 -1.79 21.44
C ALA A 87 6.83 -1.05 21.86
N CYS A 88 5.90 -0.79 20.94
CA CYS A 88 4.74 0.08 21.16
C CYS A 88 3.77 -0.44 22.24
N ASP A 89 3.72 -1.77 22.46
CA ASP A 89 2.92 -2.37 23.52
C ASP A 89 3.33 -1.90 24.93
N PHE A 90 4.55 -1.36 25.07
CA PHE A 90 5.07 -0.84 26.34
C PHE A 90 5.18 0.69 26.36
N MET A 91 5.60 1.32 25.26
CA MET A 91 5.77 2.76 25.19
C MET A 91 5.66 3.28 23.75
N PHE A 92 4.86 4.33 23.56
CA PHE A 92 4.74 5.05 22.30
C PHE A 92 5.96 5.97 22.06
N GLU A 93 6.61 5.84 20.90
CA GLU A 93 7.74 6.68 20.49
C GLU A 93 7.42 7.46 19.19
N PRO A 94 7.00 8.74 19.29
CA PRO A 94 6.48 9.50 18.15
C PRO A 94 7.52 9.71 17.04
N HIS A 95 8.82 9.73 17.36
CA HIS A 95 9.83 10.00 16.34
C HIS A 95 10.11 8.80 15.44
N MET A 96 9.94 7.58 15.95
CA MET A 96 10.35 6.35 15.27
C MET A 96 9.16 5.48 14.84
N GLN A 97 8.07 5.46 15.59
CA GLN A 97 6.94 4.56 15.34
C GLN A 97 6.12 5.00 14.13
N ARG A 98 5.87 4.09 13.20
CA ARG A 98 5.05 4.33 12.01
C ARG A 98 4.12 3.16 11.76
N THR A 99 2.88 3.48 11.44
CA THR A 99 1.91 2.52 10.90
C THR A 99 2.18 2.33 9.41
N ILE A 100 2.17 1.08 8.96
CA ILE A 100 2.27 0.67 7.56
C ILE A 100 0.87 0.34 7.04
N ALA A 101 0.48 1.03 5.98
CA ALA A 101 -0.79 0.83 5.30
C ALA A 101 -0.58 0.55 3.82
N VAL A 102 -1.46 -0.26 3.23
CA VAL A 102 -1.56 -0.39 1.78
C VAL A 102 -2.34 0.80 1.23
N ASP A 103 -1.88 1.37 0.11
CA ASP A 103 -2.56 2.45 -0.58
C ASP A 103 -3.85 1.93 -1.24
N ILE A 104 -4.98 2.62 -1.03
CA ILE A 104 -6.26 2.19 -1.59
C ILE A 104 -6.22 2.14 -3.12
N ARG A 105 -5.39 2.98 -3.76
CA ARG A 105 -5.18 2.96 -5.21
C ARG A 105 -4.58 1.64 -5.66
N TYR A 106 -3.65 1.07 -4.89
CA TYR A 106 -3.07 -0.24 -5.18
C TYR A 106 -4.09 -1.37 -5.04
N VAL A 107 -4.93 -1.31 -4.01
CA VAL A 107 -6.01 -2.29 -3.80
C VAL A 107 -6.98 -2.28 -4.98
N LEU A 108 -7.46 -1.09 -5.39
CA LEU A 108 -8.34 -0.94 -6.55
C LEU A 108 -7.66 -1.37 -7.86
N PHE A 109 -6.38 -1.04 -8.04
CA PHE A 109 -5.58 -1.50 -9.17
C PHE A 109 -5.51 -3.02 -9.24
N VAL A 110 -5.29 -3.71 -8.11
CA VAL A 110 -5.26 -5.17 -8.07
C VAL A 110 -6.65 -5.75 -8.40
N ILE A 111 -7.73 -5.20 -7.84
CA ILE A 111 -9.10 -5.66 -8.12
C ILE A 111 -9.44 -5.48 -9.61
N ASP A 112 -9.18 -4.31 -10.17
CA ASP A 112 -9.54 -3.96 -11.54
C ASP A 112 -8.58 -4.59 -12.56
N LYS A 113 -7.30 -4.23 -12.54
CA LYS A 113 -6.33 -4.58 -13.58
C LYS A 113 -5.75 -5.99 -13.42
N PHE A 114 -5.49 -6.40 -12.18
CA PHE A 114 -4.89 -7.72 -11.94
C PHE A 114 -5.94 -8.83 -11.87
N ALA A 115 -7.08 -8.61 -11.19
CA ALA A 115 -8.12 -9.62 -11.04
C ALA A 115 -9.24 -9.53 -12.11
N ASN A 116 -9.28 -8.46 -12.92
CA ASN A 116 -10.36 -8.21 -13.88
C ASN A 116 -11.76 -8.19 -13.22
N ALA A 117 -11.84 -7.78 -11.95
CA ALA A 117 -13.06 -7.82 -11.13
C ALA A 117 -13.74 -6.45 -11.06
N LYS A 118 -13.87 -5.78 -12.22
CA LYS A 118 -14.37 -4.40 -12.33
C LYS A 118 -15.71 -4.15 -11.62
N ARG A 119 -16.61 -5.15 -11.60
CA ARG A 119 -17.90 -5.08 -10.89
C ARG A 119 -17.76 -4.66 -9.42
N LEU A 120 -16.69 -5.09 -8.74
CA LEU A 120 -16.46 -4.74 -7.33
C LEU A 120 -16.07 -3.27 -7.16
N VAL A 121 -15.34 -2.71 -8.12
CA VAL A 121 -15.01 -1.28 -8.14
C VAL A 121 -16.25 -0.45 -8.44
N GLU A 122 -17.10 -0.91 -9.36
CA GLU A 122 -18.37 -0.25 -9.71
C GLU A 122 -19.41 -0.28 -8.57
N GLU A 123 -19.27 -1.19 -7.61
CA GLU A 123 -20.09 -1.24 -6.40
C GLU A 123 -19.72 -0.14 -5.39
N MET A 124 -18.51 0.41 -5.49
CA MET A 124 -17.99 1.44 -4.59
C MET A 124 -18.27 2.85 -5.13
N THR A 125 -18.38 3.82 -4.22
CA THR A 125 -18.38 5.25 -4.60
C THR A 125 -16.96 5.78 -4.54
N LEU A 126 -16.39 6.09 -5.70
CA LEU A 126 -15.05 6.68 -5.80
C LEU A 126 -15.13 8.20 -5.72
N ILE A 127 -14.39 8.80 -4.79
CA ILE A 127 -14.26 10.25 -4.65
C ILE A 127 -12.97 10.70 -5.33
N THR A 128 -13.07 11.65 -6.26
CA THR A 128 -11.95 12.10 -7.10
C THR A 128 -11.64 13.59 -6.98
N ASP A 129 -12.31 14.27 -6.05
CA ASP A 129 -12.27 15.73 -5.85
C ASP A 129 -11.10 16.18 -4.98
#